data_AF-G4ZJH8-F1
#
_entry.id   AF-G4ZJH8-F1
#
_cell.length_a   1.000
_cell.length_b   1.000
_cell.length_c   1.000
_cell.angle_alpha   90.00
_cell.angle_beta   90.00
_cell.angle_gamma   90.00
#
_symmetry.space_group_name_H-M   'P 1'
#
loop_
_entity.id
_entity.type
_entity.pdbx_description
1 polymer ?
#
loop_
_entity_poly.entity_id
_entity_poly.type
_entity_poly.pdbx_seq_one_letter_code
_entity_poly.pdbx_strand_id
1 'polypeptide(L)'
;MGFHGDEPAVTPRKDSKSRCQSTGGSRRHLFQTEVCAALAPTEAEQHERQELSAVYVPRLAAVAGQLANSATYHPRSLEKITVEVDLGGLPSNRLEIPELTAFWGTFAWADNPWIPDSNKPVLSRAKYDRIAVASIASLEIVRTHRTTYTVRVPTAPGCQAGHTIAKRERWLIAILLHSPRIDVGEQLGRAPQLQLRKPPRLTQSYVWSVEADSIVVAVPNAGKSTITLQQQVNGLNWKVVSQRNAKKDATKL
;
A
#
# COMPACT_ATOMS: atom_id res chain seq x y z
N MET A 1 -18.50 73.12 24.61
CA MET A 1 -18.38 72.07 23.57
C MET A 1 -17.89 70.82 24.29
N GLY A 2 -18.45 69.62 24.22
CA GLY A 2 -19.55 69.01 23.48
C GLY A 2 -19.42 67.50 23.71
N PHE A 3 -20.51 66.86 24.15
CA PHE A 3 -21.00 65.48 23.98
C PHE A 3 -20.08 64.24 23.88
N HIS A 4 -20.55 63.20 24.63
CA HIS A 4 -20.55 61.73 24.41
C HIS A 4 -19.25 61.05 23.93
N GLY A 5 -18.70 60.02 24.58
CA GLY A 5 -19.36 58.80 25.07
C GLY A 5 -19.13 57.71 24.02
N ASP A 6 -18.26 56.73 24.31
CA ASP A 6 -18.35 55.36 23.79
C ASP A 6 -17.25 54.46 24.42
N GLU A 7 -17.73 53.39 25.05
CA GLU A 7 -16.97 52.20 25.43
C GLU A 7 -16.55 51.45 24.16
N PRO A 8 -15.43 50.70 24.18
CA PRO A 8 -15.60 49.34 23.67
C PRO A 8 -14.92 48.26 24.50
N ALA A 9 -15.77 47.30 24.86
CA ALA A 9 -15.57 45.87 24.66
C ALA A 9 -14.41 45.19 25.41
N VAL A 10 -14.76 44.67 26.58
CA VAL A 10 -14.20 43.44 27.16
C VAL A 10 -14.15 42.36 26.07
N THR A 11 -12.95 41.99 25.64
CA THR A 11 -12.73 40.78 24.83
C THR A 11 -12.28 39.63 25.73
N PRO A 12 -12.83 38.41 25.57
CA PRO A 12 -12.54 37.30 26.47
C PRO A 12 -11.11 36.78 26.24
N ARG A 13 -10.43 36.45 27.35
CA ARG A 13 -9.24 35.59 27.36
C ARG A 13 -9.54 34.33 26.55
N LYS A 14 -8.89 34.18 25.39
CA LYS A 14 -8.93 32.92 24.65
C LYS A 14 -8.02 31.92 25.35
N ASP A 15 -8.67 30.90 25.88
CA ASP A 15 -8.09 29.71 26.44
C ASP A 15 -6.95 29.17 25.58
N SER A 16 -5.81 28.99 26.24
CA SER A 16 -4.72 28.11 25.84
C SER A 16 -5.26 26.69 25.66
N LYS A 17 -5.78 26.39 24.47
CA LYS A 17 -6.07 25.01 24.07
C LYS A 17 -4.76 24.30 23.76
N SER A 18 -4.44 23.40 24.68
CA SER A 18 -3.43 22.37 24.64
C SER A 18 -3.11 21.91 23.22
N ARG A 19 -1.84 22.09 22.86
CA ARG A 19 -1.17 21.36 21.79
C ARG A 19 -1.23 19.87 22.15
N CYS A 20 -2.27 19.16 21.69
CA CYS A 20 -2.21 17.72 21.55
C CYS A 20 -1.19 17.43 20.45
N GLN A 21 0.08 17.34 20.84
CA GLN A 21 1.11 16.75 20.00
C GLN A 21 0.66 15.31 19.70
N SER A 22 0.39 15.02 18.43
CA SER A 22 0.22 13.66 17.96
C SER A 22 1.59 12.97 18.00
N THR A 23 1.93 12.45 19.17
CA THR A 23 3.18 11.71 19.43
C THR A 23 3.33 10.42 18.59
N GLY A 24 2.27 9.99 17.89
CA GLY A 24 2.29 8.81 17.01
C GLY A 24 2.88 9.01 15.61
N GLY A 25 2.90 10.24 15.07
CA GLY A 25 3.39 10.50 13.70
C GLY A 25 4.92 10.58 13.62
N SER A 26 5.54 11.17 14.64
CA SER A 26 6.98 11.45 14.66
C SER A 26 7.84 10.18 14.85
N ARG A 27 7.40 9.24 15.70
CA ARG A 27 8.10 7.95 15.89
C ARG A 27 8.04 7.03 14.66
N ARG A 28 6.88 6.98 13.97
CA ARG A 28 6.77 6.20 12.73
C ARG A 28 7.63 6.77 11.61
N HIS A 29 7.66 8.10 11.47
CA HIS A 29 8.51 8.75 10.47
C HIS A 29 10.00 8.51 10.77
N LEU A 30 10.43 8.64 12.03
CA LEU A 30 11.82 8.38 12.44
C LEU A 30 12.22 6.92 12.19
N PHE A 31 11.40 5.96 12.64
CA PHE A 31 11.64 4.53 12.40
C PHE A 31 11.69 4.20 10.90
N GLN A 32 10.79 4.76 10.11
CA GLN A 32 10.80 4.56 8.66
C GLN A 32 12.04 5.17 8.00
N THR A 33 12.52 6.32 8.49
CA THR A 33 13.74 6.95 7.98
C THR A 33 14.98 6.11 8.33
N GLU A 34 15.07 5.62 9.56
CA GLU A 34 16.18 4.79 10.03
C GLU A 34 16.21 3.42 9.33
N VAL A 35 15.06 2.75 9.19
CA VAL A 35 14.96 1.46 8.49
C VAL A 35 15.21 1.62 7.00
N CYS A 36 14.70 2.67 6.35
CA CYS A 36 15.00 2.94 4.94
C CYS A 36 16.48 3.23 4.71
N ALA A 37 17.17 3.87 5.66
CA ALA A 37 18.60 4.15 5.57
C ALA A 37 19.45 2.90 5.81
N ALA A 38 19.10 2.09 6.82
CA ALA A 38 19.80 0.85 7.14
C ALA A 38 19.60 -0.24 6.07
N LEU A 39 18.42 -0.27 5.46
CA LEU A 39 18.08 -1.15 4.35
C LEU A 39 18.11 -0.37 3.05
N ALA A 40 19.03 0.57 2.83
CA ALA A 40 19.16 1.24 1.54
C ALA A 40 19.89 0.33 0.53
N PRO A 41 19.60 0.44 -0.78
CA PRO A 41 20.41 -0.22 -1.81
C PRO A 41 21.83 0.34 -1.80
N THR A 42 22.79 -0.52 -2.11
CA THR A 42 24.18 -0.10 -2.41
C THR A 42 24.21 0.80 -3.65
N GLU A 43 25.29 1.55 -3.83
CA GLU A 43 25.44 2.43 -5.01
C GLU A 43 25.36 1.65 -6.33
N ALA A 44 25.93 0.44 -6.38
CA ALA A 44 25.88 -0.42 -7.55
C ALA A 44 24.46 -0.91 -7.85
N GLU A 45 23.74 -1.42 -6.85
CA GLU A 45 22.34 -1.82 -6.99
C GLU A 45 21.46 -0.63 -7.42
N GLN A 46 21.76 0.55 -6.88
CA GLN A 46 21.03 1.75 -7.20
C GLN A 46 21.26 2.20 -8.64
N HIS A 47 22.48 2.05 -9.15
CA HIS A 47 22.83 2.32 -10.54
C HIS A 47 22.09 1.38 -11.50
N GLU A 48 22.16 0.06 -11.26
CA GLU A 48 21.47 -0.94 -12.09
C GLU A 48 19.96 -0.70 -12.12
N ARG A 49 19.36 -0.37 -10.97
CA ARG A 49 17.93 -0.04 -10.89
C ARG A 49 17.59 1.20 -11.70
N GLN A 50 18.45 2.22 -11.70
CA GLN A 50 18.24 3.41 -12.52
C GLN A 50 18.32 3.11 -14.02
N GLU A 51 19.27 2.28 -14.45
CA GLU A 51 19.37 1.85 -15.85
C GLU A 51 18.12 1.09 -16.30
N LEU A 52 17.66 0.14 -15.47
CA LEU A 52 16.39 -0.58 -15.71
C LEU A 52 15.20 0.39 -15.78
N SER A 53 15.13 1.36 -14.87
CA SER A 53 14.08 2.38 -14.86
C SER A 53 14.09 3.25 -16.11
N ALA A 54 15.27 3.70 -16.55
CA ALA A 54 15.45 4.53 -17.73
C ALA A 54 14.96 3.84 -19.00
N VAL A 55 15.18 2.52 -19.11
CA VAL A 55 14.77 1.73 -20.28
C VAL A 55 13.29 1.33 -20.21
N TYR A 56 12.85 0.75 -19.09
CA TYR A 56 11.58 0.05 -19.05
C TYR A 56 10.40 0.93 -18.63
N VAL A 57 10.57 1.93 -17.76
CA VAL A 57 9.45 2.77 -17.33
C VAL A 57 8.81 3.52 -18.52
N PRO A 58 9.58 4.18 -19.43
CA PRO A 58 9.00 4.84 -20.59
C PRO A 58 8.32 3.85 -21.54
N ARG A 59 8.96 2.69 -21.81
CA ARG A 59 8.46 1.67 -22.73
C ARG A 59 7.14 1.08 -22.25
N LEU A 60 7.07 0.68 -20.98
CA LEU A 60 5.86 0.11 -20.39
C LEU A 60 4.74 1.16 -20.29
N ALA A 61 5.08 2.41 -19.96
CA ALA A 61 4.09 3.49 -19.90
C ALA A 61 3.51 3.83 -21.27
N ALA A 62 4.30 3.73 -22.34
CA ALA A 62 3.82 3.91 -23.70
C ALA A 62 2.80 2.83 -24.11
N VAL A 63 3.00 1.58 -23.68
CA VAL A 63 2.05 0.48 -23.92
C VAL A 63 0.78 0.66 -23.09
N ALA A 64 0.89 0.94 -21.79
CA ALA A 64 -0.26 1.17 -20.92
C ALA A 64 -1.12 2.36 -21.40
N GLY A 65 -0.47 3.44 -21.85
CA GLY A 65 -1.12 4.65 -22.34
C GLY A 65 -1.87 4.52 -23.68
N GLN A 66 -1.75 3.38 -24.38
CA GLN A 66 -2.53 3.11 -25.61
C GLN A 66 -3.98 2.71 -25.33
N LEU A 67 -4.36 2.45 -24.06
CA LEU A 67 -5.74 2.20 -23.68
C LEU A 67 -6.57 3.50 -23.76
N ALA A 68 -7.66 3.42 -24.53
CA ALA A 68 -8.24 4.51 -25.33
C ALA A 68 -8.80 5.77 -24.62
N ASN A 69 -8.65 5.98 -23.30
CA ASN A 69 -9.32 7.07 -22.57
C ASN A 69 -8.45 7.83 -21.53
N SER A 70 -7.12 7.73 -21.58
CA SER A 70 -6.25 8.03 -20.43
C SER A 70 -5.60 9.43 -20.36
N ALA A 71 -5.35 10.09 -21.49
CA ALA A 71 -4.40 11.22 -21.50
C ALA A 71 -4.86 12.44 -20.67
N THR A 72 -6.15 12.75 -20.66
CA THR A 72 -6.73 13.95 -20.00
C THR A 72 -7.60 13.62 -18.79
N TYR A 73 -7.90 12.34 -18.56
CA TYR A 73 -8.78 11.95 -17.47
C TYR A 73 -8.04 11.99 -16.13
N HIS A 74 -8.67 12.66 -15.15
CA HIS A 74 -8.18 12.79 -13.77
C HIS A 74 -9.07 11.96 -12.83
N PRO A 75 -8.58 10.82 -12.32
CA PRO A 75 -9.36 9.99 -11.41
C PRO A 75 -9.62 10.71 -10.09
N ARG A 76 -10.77 10.42 -9.49
CA ARG A 76 -11.11 10.86 -8.13
C ARG A 76 -10.15 10.24 -7.12
N SER A 77 -10.10 10.82 -5.93
CA SER A 77 -9.30 10.25 -4.83
C SER A 77 -9.79 8.83 -4.51
N LEU A 78 -8.87 7.88 -4.38
CA LEU A 78 -9.13 6.46 -4.11
C LEU A 78 -10.00 5.75 -5.16
N GLU A 79 -10.22 6.37 -6.31
CA GLU A 79 -10.79 5.70 -7.46
C GLU A 79 -9.87 4.56 -7.89
N LYS A 80 -10.49 3.40 -8.18
CA LYS A 80 -9.77 2.20 -8.60
C LYS A 80 -9.30 2.39 -10.03
N ILE A 81 -7.99 2.38 -10.21
CA ILE A 81 -7.34 2.48 -11.53
C ILE A 81 -6.87 1.07 -11.91
N THR A 82 -7.04 0.72 -13.18
CA THR A 82 -6.53 -0.52 -13.77
C THR A 82 -5.36 -0.17 -14.69
N VAL A 83 -4.28 -0.93 -14.60
CA VAL A 83 -3.06 -0.72 -15.38
C VAL A 83 -2.61 -2.06 -15.96
N GLU A 84 -2.36 -2.08 -17.27
CA GLU A 84 -1.85 -3.26 -17.98
C GLU A 84 -0.35 -3.14 -18.22
N VAL A 85 0.42 -4.02 -17.58
CA VAL A 85 1.88 -4.06 -17.61
C VAL A 85 2.33 -5.52 -17.60
N ASP A 86 3.05 -5.94 -18.64
CA ASP A 86 3.73 -7.22 -18.66
C ASP A 86 5.13 -7.10 -18.04
N LEU A 87 5.30 -7.72 -16.86
CA LEU A 87 6.57 -7.81 -16.16
C LEU A 87 7.22 -9.20 -16.30
N GLY A 88 6.56 -10.15 -16.97
CA GLY A 88 6.96 -11.57 -16.96
C GLY A 88 8.27 -11.86 -17.70
N GLY A 89 8.63 -11.02 -18.67
CA GLY A 89 9.89 -11.10 -19.41
C GLY A 89 11.00 -10.18 -18.88
N LEU A 90 10.74 -9.47 -17.78
CA LEU A 90 11.71 -8.53 -17.19
C LEU A 90 12.45 -9.18 -16.04
N PRO A 91 13.71 -8.77 -15.76
CA PRO A 91 14.40 -9.21 -14.57
C PRO A 91 13.52 -8.95 -13.33
N SER A 92 13.32 -10.00 -12.53
CA SER A 92 12.66 -9.85 -11.25
C SER A 92 13.67 -9.27 -10.29
N ASN A 93 13.35 -8.15 -9.66
CA ASN A 93 14.08 -7.70 -8.48
C ASN A 93 13.81 -8.69 -7.35
N ARG A 94 14.58 -9.78 -7.31
CA ARG A 94 14.64 -10.64 -6.14
C ARG A 94 15.37 -9.84 -5.08
N LEU A 95 14.60 -9.35 -4.11
CA LEU A 95 15.17 -8.80 -2.90
C LEU A 95 15.78 -9.98 -2.15
N GLU A 96 17.11 -10.11 -2.17
CA GLU A 96 17.80 -11.24 -1.55
C GLU A 96 17.69 -11.21 -0.02
N ILE A 97 17.30 -10.06 0.53
CA ILE A 97 17.14 -9.81 1.97
C ILE A 97 15.67 -10.08 2.37
N PRO A 98 15.39 -11.12 3.18
CA PRO A 98 14.03 -11.45 3.64
C PRO A 98 13.36 -10.31 4.41
N GLU A 99 14.13 -9.58 5.23
CA GLU A 99 13.65 -8.42 5.99
C GLU A 99 13.13 -7.33 5.05
N LEU A 100 13.87 -7.04 3.98
CA LEU A 100 13.46 -6.05 2.99
C LEU A 100 12.17 -6.46 2.29
N THR A 101 11.98 -7.75 2.02
CA THR A 101 10.72 -8.29 1.48
C THR A 101 9.56 -8.11 2.48
N ALA A 102 9.79 -8.38 3.76
CA ALA A 102 8.78 -8.23 4.81
C ALA A 102 8.38 -6.75 5.03
N PHE A 103 9.34 -5.83 4.94
CA PHE A 103 9.12 -4.39 5.16
C PHE A 103 8.74 -3.61 3.91
N TRP A 104 8.84 -4.20 2.70
CA TRP A 104 8.59 -3.51 1.43
C TRP A 104 7.29 -2.69 1.42
N GLY A 105 6.22 -3.28 1.95
CA GLY A 105 4.92 -2.62 2.01
C GLY A 105 4.82 -1.43 2.95
N THR A 106 5.70 -1.36 3.95
CA THR A 106 5.72 -0.30 4.95
C THR A 106 6.41 0.96 4.45
N PHE A 107 7.29 0.84 3.43
CA PHE A 107 7.96 2.00 2.86
C PHE A 107 6.96 2.94 2.18
N ALA A 108 7.20 4.24 2.35
CA ALA A 108 6.49 5.25 1.58
C ALA A 108 6.90 5.10 0.11
N TRP A 109 5.99 5.41 -0.82
CA TRP A 109 6.38 5.46 -2.23
C TRP A 109 7.31 6.64 -2.54
N ALA A 110 7.17 7.74 -1.79
CA ALA A 110 7.88 8.98 -2.04
C ALA A 110 9.29 8.91 -1.47
N ASP A 111 10.26 9.34 -2.28
CA ASP A 111 11.67 9.44 -1.95
C ASP A 111 12.25 8.09 -1.45
N ASN A 112 11.67 6.99 -1.90
CA ASN A 112 12.12 5.64 -1.58
C ASN A 112 13.34 5.28 -2.44
N PRO A 113 14.51 5.00 -1.84
CA PRO A 113 15.72 4.69 -2.60
C PRO A 113 15.55 3.46 -3.50
N TRP A 114 14.72 2.51 -3.11
CA TRP A 114 14.50 1.28 -3.87
C TRP A 114 13.70 1.45 -5.16
N ILE A 115 13.07 2.61 -5.36
CA ILE A 115 12.15 2.88 -6.46
C ILE A 115 12.64 4.12 -7.23
N PRO A 116 13.63 3.96 -8.14
CA PRO A 116 14.01 5.04 -9.03
C PRO A 116 12.88 5.40 -9.99
N ASP A 117 12.98 6.61 -10.53
CA ASP A 117 12.24 7.02 -11.71
C ASP A 117 13.17 6.85 -12.92
N SER A 118 12.58 6.86 -14.12
CA SER A 118 13.29 6.87 -15.41
C SER A 118 14.52 7.79 -15.49
N ASN A 119 14.48 8.97 -14.87
CA ASN A 119 15.54 9.98 -14.97
C ASN A 119 16.02 10.49 -13.60
N LYS A 120 15.59 9.86 -12.51
CA LYS A 120 15.90 10.31 -11.14
C LYS A 120 16.21 9.10 -10.27
N PRO A 121 17.13 9.25 -9.30
CA PRO A 121 17.50 8.15 -8.42
C PRO A 121 16.32 7.65 -7.57
N VAL A 122 15.29 8.47 -7.35
CA VAL A 122 14.10 8.09 -6.58
C VAL A 122 12.84 8.71 -7.17
N LEU A 123 11.69 8.08 -6.92
CA LEU A 123 10.38 8.69 -7.13
C LEU A 123 10.19 9.90 -6.21
N SER A 124 10.33 11.09 -6.79
CA SER A 124 10.25 12.34 -6.02
C SER A 124 8.81 12.71 -5.66
N ARG A 125 8.59 13.07 -4.39
CA ARG A 125 7.34 13.73 -3.97
C ARG A 125 7.04 14.98 -4.78
N ALA A 126 8.05 15.78 -5.12
CA ALA A 126 7.87 17.02 -5.86
C ALA A 126 7.32 16.77 -7.28
N LYS A 127 7.71 15.66 -7.91
CA LYS A 127 7.21 15.28 -9.24
C LYS A 127 5.75 14.77 -9.19
N TYR A 128 5.39 14.09 -8.11
CA TYR A 128 4.10 13.45 -7.89
C TYR A 128 3.32 14.11 -6.74
N ASP A 129 3.38 15.44 -6.69
CA ASP A 129 2.87 16.31 -5.61
C ASP A 129 1.36 16.15 -5.35
N ARG A 130 0.60 15.70 -6.34
CA ARG A 130 -0.85 15.47 -6.24
C ARG A 130 -1.23 14.07 -5.76
N ILE A 131 -0.27 13.20 -5.52
CA ILE A 131 -0.49 11.89 -4.88
C ILE A 131 -0.16 12.03 -3.40
N ALA A 132 -1.03 11.57 -2.51
CA ALA A 132 -0.73 11.60 -1.09
C ALA A 132 0.43 10.64 -0.79
N VAL A 133 1.42 11.10 -0.01
CA VAL A 133 2.50 10.24 0.48
C VAL A 133 1.89 9.18 1.39
N ALA A 134 2.07 7.92 1.02
CA ALA A 134 1.48 6.78 1.71
C ALA A 134 2.40 5.56 1.57
N SER A 135 2.22 4.57 2.44
CA SER A 135 2.92 3.29 2.34
C SER A 135 2.52 2.52 1.07
N ILE A 136 3.41 1.71 0.51
CA ILE A 136 3.08 0.87 -0.66
C ILE A 136 1.88 -0.03 -0.37
N ALA A 137 1.80 -0.62 0.82
CA ALA A 137 0.67 -1.46 1.23
C ALA A 137 -0.67 -0.71 1.22
N SER A 138 -0.69 0.57 1.61
CA SER A 138 -1.91 1.38 1.63
C SER A 138 -2.43 1.81 0.26
N LEU A 139 -1.65 1.60 -0.81
CA LEU A 139 -2.09 1.87 -2.18
C LEU A 139 -3.00 0.77 -2.73
N GLU A 140 -3.16 -0.36 -2.02
CA GLU A 140 -4.01 -1.48 -2.43
C GLU A 140 -3.70 -1.97 -3.85
N ILE A 141 -2.42 -2.07 -4.19
CA ILE A 141 -1.97 -2.58 -5.49
C ILE A 141 -2.20 -4.09 -5.51
N VAL A 142 -3.13 -4.55 -6.35
CA VAL A 142 -3.52 -5.97 -6.47
C VAL A 142 -3.29 -6.44 -7.89
N ARG A 143 -2.65 -7.58 -8.08
CA ARG A 143 -2.54 -8.23 -9.39
C ARG A 143 -3.80 -9.04 -9.67
N THR A 144 -4.62 -8.60 -10.63
CA THR A 144 -5.90 -9.25 -10.93
C THR A 144 -5.80 -10.26 -12.05
N HIS A 145 -4.85 -10.08 -12.98
CA HIS A 145 -4.55 -11.03 -14.06
C HIS A 145 -3.04 -11.05 -14.36
N ARG A 146 -2.63 -11.86 -15.35
CA ARG A 146 -1.22 -12.04 -15.72
C ARG A 146 -0.48 -10.70 -15.93
N THR A 147 -1.10 -9.75 -16.61
CA THR A 147 -0.53 -8.44 -16.93
C THR A 147 -1.33 -7.29 -16.33
N THR A 148 -2.36 -7.57 -15.53
CA THR A 148 -3.30 -6.53 -15.07
C THR A 148 -3.15 -6.31 -13.57
N TYR A 149 -2.99 -5.04 -13.20
CA TYR A 149 -2.93 -4.59 -11.82
C TYR A 149 -4.03 -3.56 -11.58
N THR A 150 -4.51 -3.52 -10.35
CA THR A 150 -5.43 -2.48 -9.89
C THR A 150 -4.87 -1.77 -8.68
N VAL A 151 -5.10 -0.48 -8.57
CA VAL A 151 -4.55 0.37 -7.50
C VAL A 151 -5.58 1.40 -7.05
N ARG A 152 -5.52 1.80 -5.77
CA ARG A 152 -6.25 2.96 -5.24
C ARG A 152 -5.28 4.06 -4.88
N VAL A 153 -5.34 5.16 -5.61
CA VAL A 153 -4.40 6.27 -5.43
C VAL A 153 -5.07 7.41 -4.66
N PRO A 154 -4.64 7.70 -3.42
CA PRO A 154 -5.14 8.85 -2.68
C PRO A 154 -4.63 10.16 -3.30
N THR A 155 -5.52 11.14 -3.46
CA THR A 155 -5.14 12.50 -3.83
C THR A 155 -4.50 13.21 -2.64
N ALA A 156 -3.44 14.00 -2.88
CA ALA A 156 -2.77 14.75 -1.82
C ALA A 156 -3.72 15.77 -1.15
N PRO A 157 -3.58 16.00 0.17
CA PRO A 157 -4.36 17.02 0.87
C PRO A 157 -4.21 18.40 0.23
N GLY A 158 -5.32 19.10 0.04
CA GLY A 158 -5.33 20.43 -0.58
C GLY A 158 -5.36 20.44 -2.11
N CYS A 159 -5.21 19.29 -2.78
CA CYS A 159 -5.38 19.19 -4.22
C CYS A 159 -6.85 18.93 -4.60
N GLN A 160 -7.40 19.76 -5.48
CA GLN A 160 -8.78 19.61 -6.00
C GLN A 160 -8.93 18.41 -6.95
N ALA A 161 -7.87 18.06 -7.67
CA ALA A 161 -7.80 16.91 -8.55
C ALA A 161 -6.40 16.27 -8.47
N GLY A 162 -6.33 14.95 -8.64
CA GLY A 162 -5.04 14.26 -8.71
C GLY A 162 -4.37 14.42 -10.07
N HIS A 163 -3.31 13.64 -10.33
CA HIS A 163 -2.72 13.57 -11.66
C HIS A 163 -3.61 12.82 -12.67
N THR A 164 -3.34 13.02 -13.95
CA THR A 164 -3.91 12.25 -15.06
C THR A 164 -3.63 10.76 -14.90
N ILE A 165 -4.45 9.88 -15.51
CA ILE A 165 -4.19 8.44 -15.52
C ILE A 165 -2.78 8.16 -16.04
N ALA A 166 -2.38 8.69 -17.20
CA ALA A 166 -1.06 8.45 -17.78
C ALA A 166 0.10 8.73 -16.81
N LYS A 167 0.01 9.81 -16.01
CA LYS A 167 1.03 10.14 -15.02
C LYS A 167 0.99 9.21 -13.80
N ARG A 168 -0.20 8.74 -13.39
CA ARG A 168 -0.34 7.72 -12.33
C ARG A 168 0.11 6.34 -12.79
N GLU A 169 -0.12 5.97 -14.04
CA GLU A 169 0.34 4.72 -14.64
C GLU A 169 1.86 4.68 -14.65
N ARG A 170 2.52 5.74 -15.14
CA ARG A 170 3.99 5.82 -15.11
C ARG A 170 4.55 5.68 -13.69
N TRP A 171 3.91 6.32 -12.71
CA TRP A 171 4.27 6.21 -11.30
C TRP A 171 4.09 4.78 -10.76
N LEU A 172 2.96 4.15 -11.07
CA LEU A 172 2.69 2.77 -10.65
C LEU A 172 3.66 1.79 -11.31
N ILE A 173 3.99 1.99 -12.58
CA ILE A 173 4.96 1.18 -13.33
C ILE A 173 6.32 1.22 -12.65
N ALA A 174 6.80 2.40 -12.23
CA ALA A 174 8.04 2.51 -11.49
C ALA A 174 8.00 1.69 -10.19
N ILE A 175 6.92 1.80 -9.40
CA ILE A 175 6.73 0.99 -8.20
C ILE A 175 6.76 -0.50 -8.52
N LEU A 176 5.95 -0.95 -9.48
CA LEU A 176 5.80 -2.35 -9.86
C LEU A 176 7.09 -2.94 -10.43
N LEU A 177 7.82 -2.19 -11.24
CA LEU A 177 9.09 -2.62 -11.82
C LEU A 177 10.07 -3.01 -10.72
N HIS A 178 10.14 -2.19 -9.67
CA HIS A 178 11.12 -2.34 -8.59
C HIS A 178 10.64 -3.17 -7.39
N SER A 179 9.36 -3.53 -7.34
CA SER A 179 8.79 -4.32 -6.26
C SER A 179 9.01 -5.83 -6.41
N PRO A 180 8.92 -6.60 -5.30
CA PRO A 180 8.70 -8.03 -5.37
C PRO A 180 7.54 -8.34 -6.32
N ARG A 181 7.71 -9.40 -7.10
CA ARG A 181 6.62 -9.92 -7.94
C ARG A 181 5.59 -10.57 -7.03
N ILE A 182 4.32 -10.35 -7.34
CA ILE A 182 3.18 -10.87 -6.61
C ILE A 182 2.36 -11.78 -7.53
N ASP A 183 1.73 -12.80 -6.97
CA ASP A 183 0.85 -13.70 -7.71
C ASP A 183 -0.52 -13.09 -7.98
N VAL A 184 -1.29 -13.71 -8.88
CA VAL A 184 -2.66 -13.28 -9.16
C VAL A 184 -3.52 -13.46 -7.91
N GLY A 185 -4.19 -12.39 -7.49
CA GLY A 185 -4.99 -12.32 -6.27
C GLY A 185 -4.24 -11.75 -5.06
N GLU A 186 -2.92 -11.56 -5.16
CA GLU A 186 -2.12 -10.98 -4.07
C GLU A 186 -2.10 -9.44 -4.11
N GLN A 187 -1.81 -8.85 -2.95
CA GLN A 187 -1.64 -7.41 -2.78
C GLN A 187 -0.17 -7.08 -2.48
N LEU A 188 0.40 -6.14 -3.23
CA LEU A 188 1.77 -5.71 -3.03
C LEU A 188 1.96 -5.09 -1.64
N GLY A 189 3.03 -5.50 -0.95
CA GLY A 189 3.38 -4.94 0.34
C GLY A 189 2.51 -5.44 1.51
N ARG A 190 1.64 -6.43 1.29
CA ARG A 190 1.05 -7.20 2.38
C ARG A 190 1.59 -8.61 2.32
N ALA A 191 1.87 -9.18 3.49
CA ALA A 191 2.09 -10.62 3.57
C ALA A 191 0.88 -11.31 2.92
N PRO A 192 1.11 -12.36 2.10
CA PRO A 192 0.02 -13.09 1.48
C PRO A 192 -0.95 -13.52 2.58
N GLN A 193 -2.23 -13.22 2.40
CA GLN A 193 -3.23 -13.66 3.35
C GLN A 193 -3.16 -15.17 3.42
N LEU A 194 -3.09 -15.72 4.64
CA LEU A 194 -3.04 -17.16 4.80
C LEU A 194 -4.29 -17.75 4.14
N GLN A 195 -4.08 -18.60 3.14
CA GLN A 195 -5.17 -19.31 2.47
C GLN A 195 -5.18 -20.76 2.93
N LEU A 196 -6.35 -21.23 3.32
CA LEU A 196 -6.55 -22.66 3.54
C LEU A 196 -6.43 -23.38 2.19
N ARG A 197 -5.62 -24.44 2.14
CA ARG A 197 -5.38 -25.24 0.93
C ARG A 197 -6.66 -25.81 0.29
N LYS A 198 -7.73 -25.95 1.08
CA LYS A 198 -9.09 -26.29 0.66
C LYS A 198 -10.07 -25.35 1.37
N PRO A 199 -10.32 -24.13 0.85
CA PRO A 199 -11.17 -23.17 1.53
C PRO A 199 -12.64 -23.63 1.43
N PRO A 200 -13.34 -23.81 2.57
CA PRO A 200 -14.75 -24.17 2.53
C PRO A 200 -15.63 -22.99 2.13
N ARG A 201 -16.87 -23.28 1.74
CA ARG A 201 -17.89 -22.27 1.40
C ARG A 201 -18.48 -21.65 2.67
N LEU A 202 -17.74 -20.74 3.28
CA LEU A 202 -18.16 -19.98 4.44
C LEU A 202 -19.22 -18.94 4.08
N THR A 203 -20.07 -18.57 5.04
CA THR A 203 -21.14 -17.57 4.86
C THR A 203 -20.63 -16.14 4.79
N GLN A 204 -19.41 -15.89 5.28
CA GLN A 204 -18.72 -14.61 5.17
C GLN A 204 -17.23 -14.79 4.90
N SER A 205 -16.57 -13.72 4.50
CA SER A 205 -15.13 -13.70 4.26
C SER A 205 -14.35 -13.51 5.56
N TYR A 206 -13.39 -14.39 5.81
CA TYR A 206 -12.46 -14.32 6.93
C TYR A 206 -11.04 -14.04 6.43
N VAL A 207 -10.30 -13.24 7.20
CA VAL A 207 -8.86 -13.09 7.07
C VAL A 207 -8.22 -14.04 8.06
N TRP A 208 -7.37 -14.93 7.55
CA TRP A 208 -6.64 -15.90 8.36
C TRP A 208 -5.26 -15.36 8.74
N SER A 209 -4.84 -15.65 9.96
CA SER A 209 -3.52 -15.30 10.50
C SER A 209 -2.98 -16.45 11.34
N VAL A 210 -1.66 -16.60 11.39
CA VAL A 210 -0.99 -17.58 12.27
C VAL A 210 -0.92 -16.99 13.67
N GLU A 211 -1.45 -17.70 14.67
CA GLU A 211 -1.37 -17.28 16.07
C GLU A 211 -0.25 -18.02 16.82
N ALA A 212 -0.03 -19.29 16.47
CA ALA A 212 1.06 -20.11 17.00
C ALA A 212 1.37 -21.24 16.01
N ASP A 213 2.38 -22.06 16.33
CA ASP A 213 2.72 -23.25 15.54
C ASP A 213 1.50 -24.14 15.36
N SER A 214 1.18 -24.46 14.11
CA SER A 214 0.00 -25.24 13.73
C SER A 214 -1.34 -24.62 14.14
N ILE A 215 -1.42 -23.35 14.55
CA ILE A 215 -2.67 -22.68 14.95
C ILE A 215 -2.91 -21.44 14.09
N VAL A 216 -4.09 -21.39 13.46
CA VAL A 216 -4.53 -20.23 12.67
C VAL A 216 -5.85 -19.68 13.20
N VAL A 217 -6.00 -18.36 13.16
CA VAL A 217 -7.20 -17.64 13.56
C VAL A 217 -7.79 -16.91 12.37
N ALA A 218 -9.09 -17.11 12.16
CA ALA A 218 -9.92 -16.39 11.22
C ALA A 218 -10.68 -15.27 11.94
N VAL A 219 -10.56 -14.05 11.41
CA VAL A 219 -11.35 -12.88 11.82
C VAL A 219 -12.03 -12.30 10.58
N PRO A 220 -13.35 -12.01 10.61
CA PRO A 220 -14.04 -11.41 9.48
C PRO A 220 -13.65 -9.94 9.34
N ASN A 221 -13.75 -9.42 8.12
CA ASN A 221 -13.51 -8.00 7.84
C ASN A 221 -14.50 -7.08 8.57
N ALA A 222 -15.69 -7.59 8.89
CA ALA A 222 -16.73 -6.90 9.65
C ALA A 222 -17.36 -7.86 10.66
N GLY A 223 -17.41 -7.46 11.94
CA GLY A 223 -18.02 -8.24 13.01
C GLY A 223 -17.04 -8.69 14.09
N LYS A 224 -17.53 -9.52 15.02
CA LYS A 224 -16.78 -10.05 16.18
C LYS A 224 -16.74 -11.58 16.20
N SER A 225 -16.93 -12.21 15.04
CA SER A 225 -16.85 -13.66 14.90
C SER A 225 -15.39 -14.08 14.83
N THR A 226 -15.02 -15.19 15.46
CA THR A 226 -13.65 -15.74 15.32
C THR A 226 -13.72 -17.25 15.18
N ILE A 227 -12.80 -17.83 14.42
CA ILE A 227 -12.63 -19.27 14.29
C ILE A 227 -11.14 -19.58 14.47
N THR A 228 -10.81 -20.47 15.40
CA THR A 228 -9.44 -20.94 15.60
C THR A 228 -9.34 -22.38 15.11
N LEU A 229 -8.40 -22.62 14.20
CA LEU A 229 -8.11 -23.93 13.66
C LEU A 229 -6.73 -24.40 14.10
N GLN A 230 -6.60 -25.71 14.29
CA GLN A 230 -5.32 -26.38 14.48
C GLN A 230 -5.05 -27.33 13.32
N GLN A 231 -3.83 -27.29 12.80
CA GLN A 231 -3.36 -28.19 11.77
C GLN A 231 -3.27 -29.60 12.36
N GLN A 232 -3.85 -30.58 11.66
CA GLN A 232 -3.74 -31.98 12.02
C GLN A 232 -2.32 -32.50 11.72
N VAL A 233 -1.94 -33.62 12.34
CA VAL A 233 -0.62 -34.26 12.20
C VAL A 233 -0.25 -34.55 10.74
N ASN A 234 -1.23 -34.73 9.87
CA ASN A 234 -1.00 -34.93 8.44
C ASN A 234 -0.54 -33.67 7.69
N GLY A 235 -0.49 -32.50 8.35
CA GLY A 235 -0.08 -31.23 7.75
C GLY A 235 -1.04 -30.68 6.69
N LEU A 236 -2.18 -31.34 6.45
CA LEU A 236 -3.08 -31.05 5.33
C LEU A 236 -4.46 -30.59 5.79
N ASN A 237 -4.97 -31.19 6.86
CA ASN A 237 -6.30 -30.93 7.37
C ASN A 237 -6.24 -29.96 8.55
N TRP A 238 -7.34 -29.23 8.75
CA TRP A 238 -7.52 -28.32 9.85
C TRP A 238 -8.66 -28.81 10.73
N LYS A 239 -8.58 -28.59 12.03
CA LYS A 239 -9.63 -28.92 13.00
C LYS A 239 -10.03 -27.66 13.73
N VAL A 240 -11.33 -27.39 13.84
CA VAL A 240 -11.85 -26.31 14.69
C VAL A 240 -11.54 -26.62 16.15
N VAL A 241 -10.75 -25.75 16.79
CA VAL A 241 -10.41 -25.86 18.21
C VAL A 241 -11.31 -24.96 19.05
N SER A 242 -11.59 -23.76 18.56
CA SER A 242 -12.52 -22.84 19.21
C SER A 242 -13.19 -21.93 18.18
N GLN A 243 -14.34 -21.37 18.57
CA GLN A 243 -15.07 -20.43 17.74
C GLN A 243 -15.95 -19.52 18.59
N ARG A 244 -16.09 -18.26 18.17
CA ARG A 244 -16.96 -17.25 18.78
C ARG A 244 -17.87 -16.70 17.69
N ASN A 245 -19.18 -16.71 17.90
CA ASN A 245 -20.18 -16.16 16.97
C ASN A 245 -20.03 -16.63 15.50
N ALA A 246 -19.50 -17.84 15.28
CA ALA A 246 -19.15 -18.35 13.95
C ALA A 246 -19.69 -19.77 13.70
N LYS A 247 -20.72 -20.20 14.44
CA LYS A 247 -21.11 -21.63 14.53
C LYS A 247 -21.46 -22.23 13.17
N LYS A 248 -22.15 -21.46 12.31
CA LYS A 248 -22.56 -21.86 10.95
C LYS A 248 -21.37 -22.06 10.00
N ASP A 249 -20.28 -21.35 10.23
CA ASP A 249 -19.07 -21.41 9.42
C ASP A 249 -18.10 -22.47 9.96
N ALA A 250 -17.98 -22.56 11.28
CA ALA A 250 -17.21 -23.60 11.96
C ALA A 250 -17.66 -25.02 11.58
N THR A 251 -18.96 -25.26 11.37
CA THR A 251 -19.47 -26.58 10.95
C THR A 251 -19.12 -26.94 9.50
N LYS A 252 -18.57 -26.02 8.71
CA LYS A 252 -18.19 -26.24 7.31
C LYS A 252 -16.68 -26.43 7.12
N LEU A 253 -15.90 -26.30 8.19
CA LEU A 253 -14.44 -26.43 8.27
C LEU A 253 -14.06 -27.82 8.81
#